data_AF-A0A3A9E4R6-F1
#
_entry.id   AF-A0A3A9E4R6-F1
#
_cell.length_a   1.000
_cell.length_b   1.000
_cell.length_c   1.000
_cell.angle_alpha   90.00
_cell.angle_beta   90.00
_cell.angle_gamma   90.00
#
_symmetry.space_group_name_H-M   'P 1'
#
loop_
_entity.id
_entity.type
_entity.pdbx_description
1 polymer ?
#
loop_
_entity_poly.entity_id
_entity_poly.type
_entity_poly.pdbx_seq_one_letter_code
_entity_poly.pdbx_strand_id
1 'polypeptide(L)'
;WYAVSGTVTIDQPITVSGDVSLILTDGCTLTAAKGIVVTDGNSLTIYAQSKNGGTLNATGMTDDSGNASAGIGGSTSSVDSGSITIHGGIINATGGVANNNFGNPNYGGAGIGGSTTSSGNGGNSGTIEIYGGTITANSGEGSSTGAGIGGGGGGNGKNGGDGSGITIYGGNVTAASHGTQSGGAGIGGGEGDIGDGGAGNNIQINGGMVHATGGYLGAGIGGGGGTGRKSGDGTVTISGGTVTAVGGSCAAGIGGGGGYQYSNQWASDSTTGGTGSVTITGGIVDASSPTDVDWEGYEGAPIGNGGNASGTATVNKTTGIVFENGAGTVCGNVTFDGSYPVPADYTLNIPANASLSGSGTLTGGGTFTADLSEDMVSVPTDLYYNGQDRSNDIKTRLSDGLTQGIAICGQTFTVSGWTVA
;
A
#
# COMPACT_ATOMS: atom_id res chain seq x y z
N TRP A 1 -27.31 -11.04 -13.11
CA TRP A 1 -26.38 -12.15 -12.80
C TRP A 1 -25.87 -12.76 -14.08
N TYR A 2 -24.56 -12.94 -14.19
CA TYR A 2 -23.88 -13.60 -15.30
C TYR A 2 -22.87 -14.59 -14.73
N ALA A 3 -22.63 -15.70 -15.43
CA ALA A 3 -21.60 -16.66 -15.07
C ALA A 3 -20.70 -16.94 -16.28
N VAL A 4 -19.40 -17.01 -16.05
CA VAL A 4 -18.41 -17.37 -17.07
C VAL A 4 -17.97 -18.80 -16.83
N SER A 5 -18.06 -19.62 -17.87
CA SER A 5 -17.49 -20.97 -17.91
C SER A 5 -16.58 -21.13 -19.13
N GLY A 6 -15.55 -21.96 -18.99
CA GLY A 6 -14.53 -22.14 -20.02
C GLY A 6 -13.71 -20.88 -20.29
N THR A 7 -13.17 -20.76 -21.51
CA THR A 7 -12.38 -19.61 -21.95
C THR A 7 -13.23 -18.73 -22.85
N VAL A 8 -13.47 -17.50 -22.41
CA VAL A 8 -14.28 -16.49 -23.10
C VAL A 8 -13.42 -15.27 -23.38
N THR A 9 -13.44 -14.77 -24.62
CA THR A 9 -12.81 -13.50 -24.99
C THR A 9 -13.87 -12.59 -25.59
N ILE A 10 -13.94 -11.36 -25.08
CA ILE A 10 -14.78 -10.29 -25.62
C ILE A 10 -13.84 -9.17 -26.06
N ASP A 11 -13.88 -8.86 -27.36
CA ASP A 11 -13.00 -7.89 -28.02
C ASP A 11 -13.59 -6.48 -28.11
N GLN A 12 -14.80 -6.30 -27.58
CA GLN A 12 -15.47 -5.01 -27.39
C GLN A 12 -15.53 -4.67 -25.90
N PRO A 13 -15.75 -3.38 -25.55
CA PRO A 13 -15.96 -3.00 -24.16
C PRO A 13 -17.15 -3.75 -23.58
N ILE A 14 -16.99 -4.34 -22.39
CA ILE A 14 -18.10 -4.96 -21.66
C ILE A 14 -18.77 -3.88 -20.82
N THR A 15 -19.92 -3.38 -21.25
CA THR A 15 -20.64 -2.33 -20.52
C THR A 15 -21.56 -2.92 -19.46
N VAL A 16 -21.38 -2.47 -18.22
CA VAL A 16 -22.28 -2.74 -17.09
C VAL A 16 -23.39 -1.69 -17.06
N SER A 17 -24.63 -2.12 -16.87
CA SER A 17 -25.78 -1.23 -16.75
C SER A 17 -26.68 -1.67 -15.60
N GLY A 18 -26.96 -0.75 -14.68
CA GLY A 18 -27.58 -1.03 -13.40
C GLY A 18 -26.67 -1.85 -12.48
N ASP A 19 -27.27 -2.76 -11.72
CA ASP A 19 -26.57 -3.62 -10.76
C ASP A 19 -26.29 -5.00 -11.36
N VAL A 20 -25.01 -5.34 -11.54
CA VAL A 20 -24.58 -6.57 -12.19
C VAL A 20 -23.71 -7.42 -11.26
N SER A 21 -24.08 -8.68 -11.12
CA SER A 21 -23.26 -9.70 -10.47
C SER A 21 -22.65 -10.66 -11.50
N LEU A 22 -21.34 -10.85 -11.46
CA LEU A 22 -20.55 -11.76 -12.30
C LEU A 22 -19.99 -12.90 -11.46
N ILE A 23 -20.15 -14.14 -11.90
CA ILE A 23 -19.58 -15.33 -11.27
C ILE A 23 -18.49 -15.92 -12.17
N LEU A 24 -17.26 -15.99 -11.66
CA LEU A 24 -16.15 -16.71 -12.27
C LEU A 24 -16.17 -18.16 -11.78
N THR A 25 -16.61 -19.09 -12.64
CA THR A 25 -16.60 -20.53 -12.32
C THR A 25 -15.17 -21.07 -12.27
N ASP A 26 -14.98 -22.19 -11.57
CA ASP A 26 -13.66 -22.76 -11.36
C ASP A 26 -12.96 -23.08 -12.69
N GLY A 27 -11.71 -22.61 -12.83
CA GLY A 27 -10.89 -22.84 -14.03
C GLY A 27 -11.33 -22.05 -15.27
N CYS A 28 -12.29 -21.13 -15.16
CA CYS A 28 -12.67 -20.28 -16.29
C CYS A 28 -11.63 -19.18 -16.54
N THR A 29 -11.67 -18.60 -17.73
CA THR A 29 -10.94 -17.38 -18.07
C THR A 29 -11.85 -16.46 -18.86
N LEU A 30 -12.15 -15.28 -18.34
CA LEU A 30 -12.74 -14.18 -19.08
C LEU A 30 -11.65 -13.19 -19.47
N THR A 31 -11.50 -12.94 -20.77
CA THR A 31 -10.66 -11.86 -21.30
C THR A 31 -11.56 -10.74 -21.82
N ALA A 32 -11.59 -9.62 -21.10
CA ALA A 32 -12.23 -8.38 -21.50
C ALA A 32 -11.16 -7.47 -22.14
N ALA A 33 -10.94 -7.63 -23.44
CA ALA A 33 -9.80 -7.03 -24.14
C ALA A 33 -9.89 -5.51 -24.31
N LYS A 34 -11.07 -4.93 -24.05
CA LYS A 34 -11.31 -3.47 -24.00
C LYS A 34 -11.98 -3.06 -22.69
N GLY A 35 -11.65 -3.78 -21.63
CA GLY A 35 -12.04 -3.49 -20.26
C GLY A 35 -13.49 -3.83 -19.95
N ILE A 36 -13.83 -3.65 -18.67
CA ILE A 36 -15.20 -3.69 -18.18
C ILE A 36 -15.59 -2.28 -17.75
N VAL A 37 -16.55 -1.71 -18.47
CA VAL A 37 -17.02 -0.35 -18.26
C VAL A 37 -18.10 -0.37 -17.18
N VAL A 38 -17.76 0.19 -16.03
CA VAL A 38 -18.63 0.44 -14.88
C VAL A 38 -18.58 1.94 -14.62
N THR A 39 -19.47 2.69 -15.25
CA THR A 39 -19.54 4.16 -15.08
C THR A 39 -20.38 4.53 -13.86
N ASP A 40 -20.27 5.77 -13.41
CA ASP A 40 -21.06 6.31 -12.31
C ASP A 40 -22.56 5.95 -12.42
N GLY A 41 -23.17 5.65 -11.27
CA GLY A 41 -24.53 5.15 -11.16
C GLY A 41 -24.73 3.66 -11.46
N ASN A 42 -23.70 2.91 -11.89
CA ASN A 42 -23.76 1.46 -12.10
C ASN A 42 -22.90 0.71 -11.08
N SER A 43 -23.16 -0.60 -10.91
CA SER A 43 -22.38 -1.44 -10.01
C SER A 43 -22.03 -2.80 -10.60
N LEU A 44 -20.80 -3.24 -10.31
CA LEU A 44 -20.31 -4.57 -10.65
C LEU A 44 -19.84 -5.29 -9.38
N THR A 45 -20.45 -6.44 -9.12
CA THR A 45 -20.01 -7.37 -8.08
C THR A 45 -19.42 -8.62 -8.71
N ILE A 46 -18.17 -8.95 -8.39
CA ILE A 46 -17.46 -10.12 -8.90
C ILE A 46 -17.36 -11.18 -7.80
N TYR A 47 -17.87 -12.36 -8.10
CA TYR A 47 -17.76 -13.56 -7.29
C TYR A 47 -16.87 -14.58 -7.99
N ALA A 48 -16.23 -15.45 -7.20
CA ALA A 48 -15.65 -16.67 -7.70
C ALA A 48 -16.29 -17.87 -7.00
N GLN A 49 -16.46 -18.97 -7.74
CA GLN A 49 -17.04 -20.21 -7.22
C GLN A 49 -16.23 -20.79 -6.05
N SER A 50 -14.92 -20.62 -6.10
CA SER A 50 -13.98 -20.90 -5.02
C SER A 50 -12.99 -19.74 -4.86
N LYS A 51 -12.20 -19.72 -3.78
CA LYS A 51 -11.31 -18.58 -3.42
C LYS A 51 -10.41 -18.09 -4.57
N ASN A 52 -9.83 -19.02 -5.33
CA ASN A 52 -8.98 -18.74 -6.50
C ASN A 52 -9.67 -19.08 -7.85
N GLY A 53 -11.00 -19.29 -7.83
CA GLY A 53 -11.79 -19.97 -8.86
C GLY A 53 -11.42 -19.70 -10.33
N GLY A 54 -12.10 -18.75 -10.97
CA GLY A 54 -11.82 -18.35 -12.35
C GLY A 54 -10.96 -17.09 -12.44
N THR A 55 -10.41 -16.84 -13.63
CA THR A 55 -9.57 -15.68 -13.94
C THR A 55 -10.34 -14.65 -14.77
N LEU A 56 -10.24 -13.38 -14.39
CA LEU A 56 -10.66 -12.24 -15.19
C LEU A 56 -9.43 -11.42 -15.57
N ASN A 57 -9.18 -11.29 -16.88
CA ASN A 57 -8.20 -10.37 -17.44
C ASN A 57 -8.95 -9.22 -18.10
N ALA A 58 -8.82 -8.02 -17.56
CA ALA A 58 -9.47 -6.82 -18.08
C ALA A 58 -8.43 -5.77 -18.44
N THR A 59 -8.37 -5.40 -19.72
CA THR A 59 -7.42 -4.41 -20.23
C THR A 59 -8.17 -3.25 -20.84
N GLY A 60 -7.98 -2.05 -20.30
CA GLY A 60 -8.63 -0.85 -20.79
C GLY A 60 -8.24 -0.52 -22.24
N MET A 61 -9.02 0.35 -22.87
CA MET A 61 -8.81 0.78 -24.24
C MET A 61 -8.54 2.29 -24.32
N THR A 62 -8.18 2.74 -25.52
CA THR A 62 -8.03 4.15 -25.85
C THR A 62 -8.99 4.51 -26.96
N ASP A 63 -9.53 5.73 -26.95
CA ASP A 63 -10.35 6.27 -28.03
C ASP A 63 -9.59 7.26 -28.93
N ASP A 64 -10.25 7.71 -29.99
CA ASP A 64 -9.69 8.64 -30.97
C ASP A 64 -9.38 10.04 -30.37
N SER A 65 -9.89 10.33 -29.17
CA SER A 65 -9.59 11.57 -28.44
C SER A 65 -8.35 11.42 -27.54
N GLY A 66 -7.75 10.23 -27.48
CA GLY A 66 -6.57 9.95 -26.65
C GLY A 66 -6.89 9.75 -25.18
N ASN A 67 -8.15 9.47 -24.82
CA ASN A 67 -8.52 9.10 -23.45
C ASN A 67 -8.25 7.61 -23.24
N ALA A 68 -7.71 7.25 -22.08
CA ALA A 68 -7.42 5.87 -21.69
C ALA A 68 -8.40 5.40 -20.62
N SER A 69 -9.19 4.37 -20.91
CA SER A 69 -10.16 3.81 -19.97
C SER A 69 -9.48 3.06 -18.82
N ALA A 70 -10.22 2.81 -17.74
CA ALA A 70 -9.78 1.86 -16.74
C ALA A 70 -9.81 0.42 -17.29
N GLY A 71 -9.08 -0.50 -16.65
CA GLY A 71 -9.24 -1.93 -16.88
C GLY A 71 -10.62 -2.42 -16.44
N ILE A 72 -11.02 -2.02 -15.22
CA ILE A 72 -12.37 -2.20 -14.68
C ILE A 72 -12.82 -0.87 -14.07
N GLY A 73 -13.84 -0.23 -14.64
CA GLY A 73 -14.35 1.04 -14.13
C GLY A 73 -14.70 2.03 -15.23
N GLY A 74 -14.19 3.26 -15.15
CA GLY A 74 -14.50 4.31 -16.12
C GLY A 74 -14.19 3.92 -17.57
N SER A 75 -14.88 4.57 -18.48
CA SER A 75 -14.67 4.48 -19.94
C SER A 75 -13.98 5.73 -20.49
N THR A 76 -13.60 5.69 -21.76
CA THR A 76 -13.01 6.84 -22.44
C THR A 76 -13.99 8.02 -22.63
N SER A 77 -15.31 7.77 -22.55
CA SER A 77 -16.37 8.80 -22.71
C SER A 77 -17.07 9.19 -21.40
N SER A 78 -16.99 8.35 -20.38
CA SER A 78 -17.55 8.58 -19.04
C SER A 78 -16.52 8.06 -18.05
N VAL A 79 -15.75 9.01 -17.52
CA VAL A 79 -14.42 8.76 -16.97
C VAL A 79 -14.47 8.33 -15.51
N ASP A 80 -15.48 8.79 -14.78
CA ASP A 80 -15.76 8.36 -13.40
C ASP A 80 -16.25 6.91 -13.38
N SER A 81 -15.76 6.15 -12.40
CA SER A 81 -16.22 4.77 -12.20
C SER A 81 -17.44 4.71 -11.30
N GLY A 82 -18.27 3.69 -11.53
CA GLY A 82 -19.28 3.25 -10.58
C GLY A 82 -18.69 2.39 -9.47
N SER A 83 -19.57 1.68 -8.76
CA SER A 83 -19.19 0.83 -7.63
C SER A 83 -18.67 -0.54 -8.10
N ILE A 84 -17.55 -0.97 -7.52
CA ILE A 84 -16.89 -2.23 -7.86
C ILE A 84 -16.65 -3.02 -6.57
N THR A 85 -17.21 -4.23 -6.49
CA THR A 85 -17.05 -5.12 -5.34
C THR A 85 -16.46 -6.45 -5.79
N ILE A 86 -15.40 -6.92 -5.14
CA ILE A 86 -14.70 -8.17 -5.46
C ILE A 86 -14.72 -9.10 -4.25
N HIS A 87 -15.38 -10.25 -4.39
CA HIS A 87 -15.44 -11.28 -3.34
C HIS A 87 -14.39 -12.40 -3.52
N GLY A 88 -13.87 -12.60 -4.73
CA GLY A 88 -12.89 -13.65 -5.00
C GLY A 88 -12.51 -13.78 -6.47
N GLY A 89 -11.66 -14.78 -6.74
CA GLY A 89 -11.14 -15.05 -8.09
C GLY A 89 -9.74 -14.48 -8.30
N ILE A 90 -9.21 -14.68 -9.50
CA ILE A 90 -7.95 -14.07 -9.94
C ILE A 90 -8.32 -12.91 -10.87
N ILE A 91 -8.08 -11.69 -10.42
CA ILE A 91 -8.47 -10.48 -11.15
C ILE A 91 -7.20 -9.75 -11.58
N ASN A 92 -6.98 -9.68 -12.88
CA ASN A 92 -5.89 -8.92 -13.48
C ASN A 92 -6.51 -7.76 -14.25
N ALA A 93 -6.34 -6.54 -13.73
CA ALA A 93 -6.88 -5.33 -14.33
C ALA A 93 -5.74 -4.41 -14.73
N THR A 94 -5.71 -4.00 -15.99
CA THR A 94 -4.71 -3.07 -16.53
C THR A 94 -5.41 -1.91 -17.23
N GLY A 95 -5.05 -0.69 -16.88
CA GLY A 95 -5.58 0.50 -17.55
C GLY A 95 -5.21 0.54 -19.04
N GLY A 96 -6.02 1.27 -19.82
CA GLY A 96 -5.72 1.54 -21.21
C GLY A 96 -4.46 2.39 -21.35
N VAL A 97 -3.85 2.34 -22.54
CA VAL A 97 -2.64 3.11 -22.87
C VAL A 97 -2.94 3.99 -24.07
N ALA A 98 -2.93 5.31 -23.86
CA ALA A 98 -3.08 6.28 -24.94
C ALA A 98 -1.73 6.86 -25.34
N ASN A 99 -1.45 6.76 -26.63
CA ASN A 99 -0.29 7.37 -27.26
C ASN A 99 -0.68 8.72 -27.85
N ASN A 100 0.23 9.70 -27.77
CA ASN A 100 0.22 10.76 -28.75
C ASN A 100 0.91 10.24 -30.03
N ASN A 101 0.67 10.87 -31.17
CA ASN A 101 1.25 10.50 -32.47
C ASN A 101 2.81 10.56 -32.55
N PHE A 102 3.52 10.69 -31.43
CA PHE A 102 4.98 10.79 -31.33
C PHE A 102 5.65 9.51 -30.78
N GLY A 103 4.90 8.44 -30.53
CA GLY A 103 5.48 7.10 -30.29
C GLY A 103 5.90 6.79 -28.85
N ASN A 104 5.57 7.64 -27.87
CA ASN A 104 5.71 7.35 -26.43
C ASN A 104 4.31 7.29 -25.77
N PRO A 105 3.99 6.30 -24.91
CA PRO A 105 2.78 6.31 -24.11
C PRO A 105 2.68 7.60 -23.30
N ASN A 106 1.62 8.37 -23.55
CA ASN A 106 1.39 9.62 -22.84
C ASN A 106 0.55 9.39 -21.60
N TYR A 107 -0.57 8.68 -21.76
CA TYR A 107 -1.59 8.56 -20.73
C TYR A 107 -1.94 7.10 -20.43
N GLY A 108 -1.97 6.73 -19.15
CA GLY A 108 -2.38 5.40 -18.70
C GLY A 108 -3.61 5.48 -17.79
N GLY A 109 -4.69 4.75 -18.11
CA GLY A 109 -5.89 4.63 -17.26
C GLY A 109 -5.61 3.92 -15.92
N ALA A 110 -6.53 3.99 -14.95
CA ALA A 110 -6.38 3.19 -13.74
C ALA A 110 -6.55 1.68 -14.02
N GLY A 111 -5.95 0.82 -13.19
CA GLY A 111 -6.24 -0.62 -13.27
C GLY A 111 -7.70 -0.88 -12.92
N ILE A 112 -8.11 -0.45 -11.73
CA ILE A 112 -9.49 -0.49 -11.24
C ILE A 112 -9.89 0.91 -10.78
N GLY A 113 -10.97 1.47 -11.34
CA GLY A 113 -11.48 2.79 -10.96
C GLY A 113 -11.58 3.75 -12.15
N GLY A 114 -11.05 4.96 -12.01
CA GLY A 114 -11.23 6.06 -12.94
C GLY A 114 -10.41 5.97 -14.24
N SER A 115 -10.90 6.63 -15.29
CA SER A 115 -10.19 6.76 -16.57
C SER A 115 -9.29 7.98 -16.62
N THR A 116 -8.23 7.89 -17.44
CA THR A 116 -7.32 9.00 -17.71
C THR A 116 -7.77 9.73 -18.96
N THR A 117 -7.70 11.06 -18.94
CA THR A 117 -8.16 11.88 -20.06
C THR A 117 -7.02 12.68 -20.67
N SER A 118 -7.11 12.99 -21.97
CA SER A 118 -6.09 13.79 -22.66
C SER A 118 -6.27 15.29 -22.44
N SER A 119 -7.49 15.74 -22.17
CA SER A 119 -7.84 17.17 -22.08
C SER A 119 -8.79 17.53 -20.93
N GLY A 120 -9.17 16.58 -20.09
CA GLY A 120 -10.10 16.76 -18.97
C GLY A 120 -9.46 16.44 -17.63
N ASN A 121 -10.24 16.51 -16.56
CA ASN A 121 -9.80 15.95 -15.28
C ASN A 121 -9.82 14.42 -15.37
N GLY A 122 -8.96 13.78 -14.59
CA GLY A 122 -9.04 12.34 -14.40
C GLY A 122 -10.36 11.93 -13.77
N GLY A 123 -10.84 10.75 -14.15
CA GLY A 123 -12.04 10.19 -13.57
C GLY A 123 -11.83 9.80 -12.11
N ASN A 124 -12.82 10.06 -11.28
CA ASN A 124 -12.82 9.62 -9.89
C ASN A 124 -13.12 8.12 -9.81
N SER A 125 -12.66 7.47 -8.75
CA SER A 125 -13.20 6.16 -8.39
C SER A 125 -14.56 6.32 -7.71
N GLY A 126 -15.51 5.48 -8.10
CA GLY A 126 -16.62 5.11 -7.23
C GLY A 126 -16.13 4.26 -6.06
N THR A 127 -17.08 3.72 -5.28
CA THR A 127 -16.75 2.82 -4.17
C THR A 127 -16.08 1.55 -4.67
N ILE A 128 -14.92 1.19 -4.11
CA ILE A 128 -14.21 -0.04 -4.42
C ILE A 128 -14.06 -0.87 -3.15
N GLU A 129 -14.66 -2.06 -3.13
CA GLU A 129 -14.63 -2.98 -1.99
C GLU A 129 -14.01 -4.32 -2.37
N ILE A 130 -12.97 -4.75 -1.63
CA ILE A 130 -12.29 -6.02 -1.88
C ILE A 130 -12.40 -6.90 -0.63
N TYR A 131 -13.17 -7.98 -0.73
CA TYR A 131 -13.35 -8.95 0.34
C TYR A 131 -12.38 -10.14 0.24
N GLY A 132 -11.89 -10.45 -0.96
CA GLY A 132 -11.01 -11.59 -1.19
C GLY A 132 -10.60 -11.75 -2.65
N GLY A 133 -9.84 -12.82 -2.92
CA GLY A 133 -9.27 -13.12 -4.23
C GLY A 133 -7.78 -12.78 -4.31
N THR A 134 -7.22 -12.96 -5.50
CA THR A 134 -5.90 -12.46 -5.89
C THR A 134 -6.11 -11.37 -6.93
N ILE A 135 -5.73 -10.14 -6.61
CA ILE A 135 -5.98 -8.95 -7.43
C ILE A 135 -4.64 -8.35 -7.82
N THR A 136 -4.43 -8.18 -9.12
CA THR A 136 -3.34 -7.39 -9.69
C THR A 136 -3.97 -6.24 -10.46
N ALA A 137 -3.75 -5.02 -10.01
CA ALA A 137 -4.34 -3.81 -10.57
C ALA A 137 -3.25 -2.81 -10.96
N ASN A 138 -3.02 -2.68 -12.25
CA ASN A 138 -1.95 -1.88 -12.81
C ASN A 138 -2.56 -0.72 -13.59
N SER A 139 -2.06 0.50 -13.40
CA SER A 139 -2.34 1.55 -14.36
C SER A 139 -1.84 1.12 -15.75
N GLY A 140 -2.39 1.73 -16.80
CA GLY A 140 -1.71 1.71 -18.10
C GLY A 140 -0.32 2.35 -17.98
N GLU A 141 0.60 1.95 -18.86
CA GLU A 141 1.90 2.60 -19.03
C GLU A 141 1.73 4.02 -19.54
N GLY A 142 2.57 4.96 -19.08
CA GLY A 142 2.48 6.35 -19.53
C GLY A 142 3.50 7.28 -18.88
N SER A 143 3.64 8.46 -19.48
CA SER A 143 4.28 9.59 -18.78
C SER A 143 3.42 10.07 -17.62
N SER A 144 2.09 10.05 -17.82
CA SER A 144 1.03 10.49 -16.93
C SER A 144 0.02 9.35 -16.73
N THR A 145 -0.09 8.79 -15.53
CA THR A 145 -0.98 7.63 -15.29
C THR A 145 -1.88 7.78 -14.08
N GLY A 146 -3.05 7.14 -14.17
CA GLY A 146 -3.93 6.93 -13.02
C GLY A 146 -3.31 5.99 -11.98
N ALA A 147 -4.08 5.70 -10.94
CA ALA A 147 -3.68 4.77 -9.89
C ALA A 147 -3.72 3.31 -10.34
N GLY A 148 -3.08 2.41 -9.57
CA GLY A 148 -3.35 0.98 -9.71
C GLY A 148 -4.82 0.68 -9.39
N ILE A 149 -5.26 1.12 -8.20
CA ILE A 149 -6.67 1.12 -7.77
C ILE A 149 -7.05 2.52 -7.32
N GLY A 150 -8.02 3.15 -7.98
CA GLY A 150 -8.54 4.45 -7.58
C GLY A 150 -8.73 5.40 -8.76
N GLY A 151 -8.25 6.64 -8.65
CA GLY A 151 -8.50 7.70 -9.62
C GLY A 151 -7.69 7.57 -10.92
N GLY A 152 -8.24 8.11 -12.01
CA GLY A 152 -7.54 8.25 -13.29
C GLY A 152 -6.68 9.51 -13.35
N GLY A 153 -5.76 9.57 -14.32
CA GLY A 153 -4.88 10.73 -14.53
C GLY A 153 -5.56 11.90 -15.26
N GLY A 154 -5.09 13.11 -14.99
CA GLY A 154 -5.51 14.33 -15.66
C GLY A 154 -4.84 14.52 -17.02
N GLY A 155 -5.53 15.23 -17.91
CA GLY A 155 -4.90 15.78 -19.11
C GLY A 155 -4.00 16.98 -18.78
N ASN A 156 -3.37 17.56 -19.81
CA ASN A 156 -2.48 18.70 -19.60
C ASN A 156 -3.17 19.89 -18.91
N GLY A 157 -2.66 20.24 -17.73
CA GLY A 157 -3.17 21.32 -16.87
C GLY A 157 -4.52 21.01 -16.25
N LYS A 158 -4.82 19.74 -16.02
CA LYS A 158 -6.06 19.24 -15.43
C LYS A 158 -5.77 18.40 -14.22
N ASN A 159 -6.75 18.31 -13.33
CA ASN A 159 -6.54 17.63 -12.08
C ASN A 159 -6.64 16.11 -12.24
N GLY A 160 -5.91 15.39 -11.41
CA GLY A 160 -6.09 13.95 -11.25
C GLY A 160 -7.46 13.63 -10.64
N GLY A 161 -7.96 12.45 -10.94
CA GLY A 161 -9.19 11.94 -10.32
C GLY A 161 -8.94 11.49 -8.89
N ASP A 162 -9.92 11.69 -8.03
CA ASP A 162 -9.84 11.25 -6.64
C ASP A 162 -10.02 9.73 -6.55
N GLY A 163 -9.14 9.08 -5.78
CA GLY A 163 -9.30 7.68 -5.37
C GLY A 163 -9.93 7.63 -4.00
N SER A 164 -11.26 7.73 -3.96
CA SER A 164 -12.02 7.79 -2.70
C SER A 164 -12.88 6.56 -2.47
N GLY A 165 -13.08 6.20 -1.19
CA GLY A 165 -14.01 5.12 -0.82
C GLY A 165 -13.49 3.72 -1.16
N ILE A 166 -12.18 3.51 -1.05
CA ILE A 166 -11.52 2.23 -1.30
C ILE A 166 -11.39 1.48 0.03
N THR A 167 -12.01 0.30 0.13
CA THR A 167 -11.93 -0.55 1.33
C THR A 167 -11.46 -1.97 0.99
N ILE A 168 -10.38 -2.41 1.63
CA ILE A 168 -9.85 -3.77 1.49
C ILE A 168 -10.09 -4.51 2.80
N TYR A 169 -10.99 -5.48 2.78
CA TYR A 169 -11.25 -6.38 3.92
C TYR A 169 -10.35 -7.62 3.91
N GLY A 170 -9.87 -8.04 2.74
CA GLY A 170 -9.05 -9.24 2.60
C GLY A 170 -8.60 -9.50 1.16
N GLY A 171 -7.94 -10.64 0.96
CA GLY A 171 -7.36 -11.04 -0.33
C GLY A 171 -5.86 -10.80 -0.40
N ASN A 172 -5.30 -11.05 -1.59
CA ASN A 172 -3.93 -10.68 -1.95
C ASN A 172 -4.02 -9.61 -3.05
N VAL A 173 -3.74 -8.36 -2.71
CA VAL A 173 -3.90 -7.19 -3.58
C VAL A 173 -2.53 -6.63 -3.92
N THR A 174 -2.21 -6.59 -5.19
CA THR A 174 -1.05 -5.87 -5.73
C THR A 174 -1.56 -4.75 -6.61
N ALA A 175 -1.19 -3.51 -6.30
CA ALA A 175 -1.64 -2.33 -7.03
C ALA A 175 -0.47 -1.41 -7.36
N ALA A 176 -0.30 -1.09 -8.64
CA ALA A 176 0.84 -0.31 -9.10
C ALA A 176 0.44 0.75 -10.13
N SER A 177 1.02 1.93 -9.99
CA SER A 177 1.00 2.98 -11.00
C SER A 177 2.34 3.01 -11.75
N HIS A 178 2.26 3.12 -13.08
CA HIS A 178 3.41 3.06 -14.00
C HIS A 178 3.75 4.41 -14.63
N GLY A 179 3.38 5.50 -13.96
CA GLY A 179 3.65 6.87 -14.42
C GLY A 179 5.11 7.24 -14.25
N THR A 180 5.75 7.66 -15.33
CA THR A 180 7.21 7.92 -15.38
C THR A 180 7.60 9.38 -15.19
N GLN A 181 6.71 10.33 -15.50
CA GLN A 181 6.92 11.77 -15.31
C GLN A 181 5.98 12.37 -14.27
N SER A 182 4.80 11.76 -14.13
CA SER A 182 3.82 12.03 -13.09
C SER A 182 2.93 10.79 -12.96
N GLY A 183 2.73 10.29 -11.75
CA GLY A 183 2.09 9.01 -11.50
C GLY A 183 1.05 9.07 -10.40
N GLY A 184 -0.03 8.32 -10.60
CA GLY A 184 -1.03 8.08 -9.56
C GLY A 184 -0.43 7.26 -8.41
N ALA A 185 -1.20 7.15 -7.33
CA ALA A 185 -0.86 6.27 -6.24
C ALA A 185 -0.94 4.78 -6.65
N GLY A 186 -0.30 3.89 -5.91
CA GLY A 186 -0.60 2.45 -6.05
C GLY A 186 -2.07 2.20 -5.75
N ILE A 187 -2.53 2.69 -4.59
CA ILE A 187 -3.95 2.73 -4.20
C ILE A 187 -4.31 4.16 -3.80
N GLY A 188 -5.24 4.78 -4.51
CA GLY A 188 -5.74 6.12 -4.20
C GLY A 188 -5.80 7.05 -5.41
N GLY A 189 -5.33 8.28 -5.26
CA GLY A 189 -5.52 9.35 -6.25
C GLY A 189 -4.76 9.14 -7.56
N GLY A 190 -5.33 9.62 -8.67
CA GLY A 190 -4.65 9.69 -9.95
C GLY A 190 -3.73 10.90 -10.07
N GLU A 191 -2.86 10.92 -11.07
CA GLU A 191 -1.94 12.03 -11.29
C GLU A 191 -2.60 13.25 -11.93
N GLY A 192 -2.05 14.44 -11.70
CA GLY A 192 -2.63 15.70 -12.15
C GLY A 192 -1.81 16.50 -13.17
N ASP A 193 -0.80 15.96 -13.84
CA ASP A 193 0.12 16.67 -14.74
C ASP A 193 0.50 18.04 -14.17
N ILE A 194 0.34 19.15 -14.92
CA ILE A 194 0.50 20.53 -14.40
C ILE A 194 -0.72 21.12 -13.67
N GLY A 195 -1.69 20.28 -13.37
CA GLY A 195 -2.82 20.46 -12.46
C GLY A 195 -2.56 19.89 -11.06
N ASP A 196 -3.61 19.80 -10.26
CA ASP A 196 -3.51 19.22 -8.91
C ASP A 196 -3.62 17.68 -8.97
N GLY A 197 -2.77 16.98 -8.22
CA GLY A 197 -2.87 15.53 -8.05
C GLY A 197 -4.18 15.13 -7.36
N GLY A 198 -4.77 14.02 -7.78
CA GLY A 198 -5.99 13.49 -7.19
C GLY A 198 -5.78 13.06 -5.74
N ALA A 199 -6.78 13.26 -4.89
CA ALA A 199 -6.69 12.89 -3.49
C ALA A 199 -6.96 11.39 -3.27
N GLY A 200 -6.27 10.80 -2.30
CA GLY A 200 -6.55 9.46 -1.79
C GLY A 200 -7.31 9.52 -0.48
N ASN A 201 -8.61 9.81 -0.53
CA ASN A 201 -9.41 10.05 0.66
C ASN A 201 -10.21 8.82 1.08
N ASN A 202 -10.29 8.58 2.39
CA ASN A 202 -11.07 7.47 2.95
C ASN A 202 -10.64 6.10 2.37
N ILE A 203 -9.33 5.85 2.38
CA ILE A 203 -8.78 4.53 2.06
C ILE A 203 -8.68 3.71 3.34
N GLN A 204 -9.28 2.53 3.35
CA GLN A 204 -9.35 1.65 4.52
C GLN A 204 -8.78 0.27 4.20
N ILE A 205 -7.82 -0.20 4.99
CA ILE A 205 -7.30 -1.56 4.92
C ILE A 205 -7.58 -2.25 6.25
N ASN A 206 -8.50 -3.21 6.21
CA ASN A 206 -8.97 -3.95 7.37
C ASN A 206 -8.34 -5.35 7.45
N GLY A 207 -7.74 -5.83 6.37
CA GLY A 207 -7.11 -7.14 6.32
C GLY A 207 -6.54 -7.48 4.95
N GLY A 208 -6.03 -8.70 4.82
CA GLY A 208 -5.40 -9.20 3.60
C GLY A 208 -3.90 -8.91 3.52
N MET A 209 -3.32 -9.31 2.39
CA MET A 209 -1.97 -8.94 1.98
C MET A 209 -2.11 -7.86 0.92
N VAL A 210 -1.57 -6.67 1.17
CA VAL A 210 -1.65 -5.52 0.26
C VAL A 210 -0.24 -5.08 -0.07
N HIS A 211 0.06 -5.01 -1.37
CA HIS A 211 1.29 -4.43 -1.90
C HIS A 211 0.90 -3.28 -2.83
N ALA A 212 1.32 -2.06 -2.50
CA ALA A 212 0.98 -0.88 -3.26
C ALA A 212 2.23 -0.07 -3.63
N THR A 213 2.37 0.28 -4.91
CA THR A 213 3.51 1.03 -5.43
C THR A 213 3.03 2.24 -6.22
N GLY A 214 3.43 3.44 -5.77
CA GLY A 214 3.15 4.68 -6.47
C GLY A 214 4.03 4.87 -7.70
N GLY A 215 3.50 5.57 -8.71
CA GLY A 215 4.31 6.08 -9.82
C GLY A 215 5.13 7.31 -9.39
N TYR A 216 5.83 7.96 -10.31
CA TYR A 216 6.60 9.18 -9.98
C TYR A 216 5.72 10.23 -9.27
N LEU A 217 6.15 10.70 -8.08
CA LEU A 217 5.40 11.56 -7.16
C LEU A 217 4.08 10.99 -6.59
N GLY A 218 3.65 9.80 -7.00
CA GLY A 218 2.48 9.12 -6.42
C GLY A 218 2.83 8.41 -5.13
N ALA A 219 1.94 8.48 -4.13
CA ALA A 219 2.11 7.70 -2.91
C ALA A 219 1.96 6.19 -3.17
N GLY A 220 2.53 5.33 -2.32
CA GLY A 220 2.19 3.91 -2.35
C GLY A 220 0.69 3.72 -2.11
N ILE A 221 0.21 4.29 -1.00
CA ILE A 221 -1.21 4.36 -0.64
C ILE A 221 -1.55 5.81 -0.27
N GLY A 222 -2.46 6.45 -1.00
CA GLY A 222 -2.91 7.81 -0.70
C GLY A 222 -2.98 8.71 -1.94
N GLY A 223 -2.35 9.88 -1.88
CA GLY A 223 -2.46 10.91 -2.91
C GLY A 223 -1.67 10.63 -4.19
N GLY A 224 -2.19 11.08 -5.32
CA GLY A 224 -1.50 11.06 -6.61
C GLY A 224 -0.51 12.22 -6.77
N GLY A 225 0.45 12.08 -7.69
CA GLY A 225 1.40 13.14 -8.02
C GLY A 225 0.77 14.31 -8.78
N GLY A 226 1.28 15.51 -8.55
CA GLY A 226 1.11 16.67 -9.44
C GLY A 226 2.49 17.24 -9.75
N THR A 227 2.65 17.92 -10.88
CA THR A 227 3.90 18.55 -11.30
C THR A 227 3.68 20.05 -11.49
N GLY A 228 4.32 20.92 -10.72
CA GLY A 228 4.15 22.38 -10.84
C GLY A 228 2.90 22.98 -10.17
N ARG A 229 2.05 22.17 -9.52
CA ARG A 229 1.03 22.63 -8.57
C ARG A 229 1.09 21.87 -7.25
N LYS A 230 -0.04 21.32 -6.77
CA LYS A 230 -0.13 20.58 -5.52
C LYS A 230 -0.38 19.10 -5.80
N SER A 231 0.37 18.22 -5.18
CA SER A 231 0.08 16.79 -5.16
C SER A 231 -1.09 16.45 -4.23
N GLY A 232 -1.71 15.31 -4.47
CA GLY A 232 -2.90 14.87 -3.75
C GLY A 232 -2.62 14.61 -2.26
N ASP A 233 -3.58 14.97 -1.42
CA ASP A 233 -3.58 14.58 0.00
C ASP A 233 -3.95 13.09 0.15
N GLY A 234 -3.52 12.46 1.23
CA GLY A 234 -3.85 11.07 1.56
C GLY A 234 -4.46 10.94 2.95
N THR A 235 -5.66 10.34 3.02
CA THR A 235 -6.32 9.96 4.28
C THR A 235 -6.49 8.45 4.33
N VAL A 236 -5.67 7.78 5.14
CA VAL A 236 -5.52 6.32 5.16
C VAL A 236 -5.73 5.76 6.55
N THR A 237 -6.56 4.72 6.67
CA THR A 237 -6.74 3.96 7.91
C THR A 237 -6.37 2.50 7.69
N ILE A 238 -5.46 1.97 8.51
CA ILE A 238 -5.07 0.56 8.49
C ILE A 238 -5.43 -0.05 9.86
N SER A 239 -6.33 -1.02 9.86
CA SER A 239 -6.76 -1.73 11.06
C SER A 239 -6.31 -3.19 11.11
N GLY A 240 -5.77 -3.72 10.00
CA GLY A 240 -5.29 -5.09 9.95
C GLY A 240 -4.61 -5.45 8.62
N GLY A 241 -4.12 -6.69 8.54
CA GLY A 241 -3.45 -7.23 7.36
C GLY A 241 -1.93 -7.08 7.39
N THR A 242 -1.30 -7.44 6.27
CA THR A 242 0.10 -7.20 5.97
C THR A 242 0.15 -6.22 4.80
N VAL A 243 0.58 -5.00 5.05
CA VAL A 243 0.57 -3.90 4.09
C VAL A 243 1.99 -3.50 3.76
N THR A 244 2.38 -3.59 2.51
CA THR A 244 3.61 -3.02 1.96
C THR A 244 3.24 -1.86 1.05
N ALA A 245 3.80 -0.68 1.31
CA ALA A 245 3.50 0.53 0.56
C ALA A 245 4.78 1.26 0.20
N VAL A 246 5.02 1.46 -1.10
CA VAL A 246 6.23 2.10 -1.62
C VAL A 246 5.83 3.34 -2.39
N GLY A 247 6.26 4.51 -1.92
CA GLY A 247 6.07 5.78 -2.62
C GLY A 247 6.97 5.90 -3.85
N GLY A 248 6.56 6.70 -4.82
CA GLY A 248 7.46 7.19 -5.86
C GLY A 248 8.41 8.27 -5.34
N SER A 249 9.24 8.82 -6.25
CA SER A 249 10.15 9.93 -5.94
C SER A 249 9.44 11.05 -5.18
N CYS A 250 10.04 11.54 -4.08
CA CYS A 250 9.51 12.55 -3.17
C CYS A 250 8.14 12.24 -2.52
N ALA A 251 7.49 11.11 -2.78
CA ALA A 251 6.15 10.80 -2.29
C ALA A 251 6.18 9.98 -1.01
N ALA A 252 5.09 9.99 -0.24
CA ALA A 252 5.00 9.13 0.92
C ALA A 252 4.81 7.65 0.53
N GLY A 253 5.31 6.74 1.36
CA GLY A 253 4.88 5.34 1.28
C GLY A 253 3.38 5.23 1.51
N ILE A 254 2.91 5.83 2.61
CA ILE A 254 1.49 5.95 2.96
C ILE A 254 1.18 7.41 3.31
N GLY A 255 0.29 8.05 2.55
CA GLY A 255 -0.19 9.41 2.80
C GLY A 255 -0.14 10.29 1.56
N GLY A 256 0.54 11.44 1.63
CA GLY A 256 0.50 12.46 0.58
C GLY A 256 1.38 12.14 -0.64
N GLY A 257 0.97 12.64 -1.81
CA GLY A 257 1.79 12.64 -3.02
C GLY A 257 3.00 13.59 -2.90
N GLY A 258 4.05 13.33 -3.66
CA GLY A 258 5.34 14.00 -3.55
C GLY A 258 5.39 15.39 -4.15
N GLY A 259 6.31 16.22 -3.66
CA GLY A 259 6.56 17.56 -4.16
C GLY A 259 8.01 17.98 -3.89
N TYR A 260 8.45 19.04 -4.55
CA TYR A 260 9.82 19.54 -4.51
C TYR A 260 9.86 21.04 -4.80
N GLN A 261 10.98 21.70 -4.51
CA GLN A 261 11.27 23.03 -5.04
C GLN A 261 12.71 23.09 -5.52
N TYR A 262 12.94 23.74 -6.66
CA TYR A 262 14.30 24.10 -7.07
C TYR A 262 14.29 25.44 -7.77
N SER A 263 15.39 26.18 -7.61
CA SER A 263 15.61 27.42 -8.34
C SER A 263 17.09 27.54 -8.70
N ASN A 264 17.36 27.90 -9.95
CA ASN A 264 18.68 28.21 -10.46
C ASN A 264 18.63 29.48 -11.32
N GLN A 265 19.76 29.86 -11.93
CA GLN A 265 19.87 31.10 -12.71
C GLN A 265 18.94 31.15 -13.95
N TRP A 266 18.46 30.01 -14.44
CA TRP A 266 17.71 29.88 -15.70
C TRP A 266 16.27 29.38 -15.53
N ALA A 267 15.96 28.68 -14.43
CA ALA A 267 14.65 28.11 -14.18
C ALA A 267 14.34 28.03 -12.67
N SER A 268 13.06 28.12 -12.35
CA SER A 268 12.53 27.85 -11.01
C SER A 268 11.24 27.06 -11.15
N ASP A 269 11.11 26.00 -10.36
CA ASP A 269 9.90 25.18 -10.30
C ASP A 269 9.60 24.77 -8.85
N SER A 270 8.33 24.58 -8.54
CA SER A 270 7.87 24.22 -7.20
C SER A 270 6.56 23.46 -7.29
N THR A 271 6.61 22.22 -6.83
CA THR A 271 5.43 21.38 -6.61
C THR A 271 5.20 21.25 -5.12
N THR A 272 4.06 21.73 -4.62
CA THR A 272 3.68 21.53 -3.21
C THR A 272 3.29 20.08 -2.98
N GLY A 273 3.90 19.42 -2.01
CA GLY A 273 3.55 18.06 -1.63
C GLY A 273 2.15 17.95 -1.02
N GLY A 274 1.57 16.76 -1.13
CA GLY A 274 0.35 16.40 -0.43
C GLY A 274 0.57 16.15 1.06
N THR A 275 -0.47 16.43 1.84
CA THR A 275 -0.50 16.12 3.27
C THR A 275 -0.96 14.68 3.53
N GLY A 276 -0.43 14.06 4.58
CA GLY A 276 -0.84 12.74 5.05
C GLY A 276 -1.61 12.79 6.36
N SER A 277 -2.77 12.15 6.38
CA SER A 277 -3.55 11.82 7.57
C SER A 277 -3.67 10.30 7.69
N VAL A 278 -2.80 9.69 8.49
CA VAL A 278 -2.66 8.24 8.57
C VAL A 278 -2.97 7.74 9.98
N THR A 279 -3.84 6.74 10.07
CA THR A 279 -4.16 6.06 11.32
C THR A 279 -3.89 4.56 11.20
N ILE A 280 -3.07 4.01 12.09
CA ILE A 280 -2.72 2.59 12.15
C ILE A 280 -3.15 2.04 13.51
N THR A 281 -4.11 1.12 13.48
CA THR A 281 -4.70 0.46 14.66
C THR A 281 -4.54 -1.05 14.66
N GLY A 282 -3.85 -1.62 13.66
CA GLY A 282 -3.47 -3.03 13.67
C GLY A 282 -2.68 -3.44 12.43
N GLY A 283 -2.31 -4.71 12.37
CA GLY A 283 -1.59 -5.32 11.26
C GLY A 283 -0.07 -5.15 11.32
N ILE A 284 0.58 -5.58 10.23
CA ILE A 284 1.98 -5.32 9.93
C ILE A 284 2.00 -4.34 8.76
N VAL A 285 2.64 -3.19 8.95
CA VAL A 285 2.74 -2.13 7.94
C VAL A 285 4.20 -1.90 7.65
N ASP A 286 4.59 -2.05 6.39
CA ASP A 286 5.92 -1.78 5.86
C ASP A 286 5.81 -0.68 4.81
N ALA A 287 6.12 0.54 5.23
CA ALA A 287 6.02 1.70 4.39
C ALA A 287 7.42 2.23 4.07
N SER A 288 7.64 2.58 2.80
CA SER A 288 8.91 3.16 2.37
C SER A 288 8.71 4.29 1.38
N SER A 289 9.67 5.20 1.42
CA SER A 289 9.82 6.32 0.50
C SER A 289 11.28 6.33 0.02
N PRO A 290 11.54 6.52 -1.28
CA PRO A 290 12.90 6.64 -1.81
C PRO A 290 13.70 7.71 -1.06
N THR A 291 14.90 7.36 -0.63
CA THR A 291 15.83 8.28 0.05
C THR A 291 16.83 8.92 -0.91
N ASP A 292 17.01 8.33 -2.10
CA ASP A 292 17.78 8.88 -3.20
C ASP A 292 16.77 9.38 -4.23
N VAL A 293 16.52 10.69 -4.19
CA VAL A 293 15.51 11.36 -5.01
C VAL A 293 16.19 12.43 -5.88
N ASP A 294 15.58 12.74 -7.01
CA ASP A 294 16.09 13.76 -7.94
C ASP A 294 16.26 15.15 -7.27
N TRP A 295 15.52 15.40 -6.19
CA TRP A 295 15.50 16.65 -5.43
C TRP A 295 15.87 16.42 -3.97
N GLU A 296 17.18 16.33 -3.68
CA GLU A 296 17.69 16.13 -2.32
C GLU A 296 17.06 17.11 -1.31
N GLY A 297 16.62 16.59 -0.17
CA GLY A 297 15.94 17.34 0.89
C GLY A 297 14.42 17.46 0.70
N TYR A 298 13.87 16.88 -0.36
CA TYR A 298 12.43 16.78 -0.63
C TYR A 298 11.96 15.33 -0.62
N GLU A 299 12.61 14.45 0.14
CA GLU A 299 12.16 13.09 0.34
C GLU A 299 10.77 13.08 1.00
N GLY A 300 9.90 12.17 0.56
CA GLY A 300 8.63 11.92 1.23
C GLY A 300 8.83 11.16 2.54
N ALA A 301 7.92 11.30 3.49
CA ALA A 301 7.93 10.47 4.69
C ALA A 301 7.50 9.04 4.35
N PRO A 302 8.07 7.99 4.96
CA PRO A 302 7.53 6.63 4.80
C PRO A 302 6.03 6.58 5.11
N ILE A 303 5.62 7.25 6.20
CA ILE A 303 4.21 7.43 6.59
C ILE A 303 3.97 8.92 6.90
N GLY A 304 3.06 9.56 6.16
CA GLY A 304 2.69 10.95 6.37
C GLY A 304 2.72 11.77 5.07
N ASN A 305 3.40 12.90 5.11
CA ASN A 305 3.44 13.84 4.00
C ASN A 305 4.37 13.38 2.87
N GLY A 306 4.07 13.83 1.65
CA GLY A 306 5.09 13.92 0.60
C GLY A 306 6.06 15.07 0.85
N GLY A 307 7.16 15.08 0.10
CA GLY A 307 8.15 16.15 0.07
C GLY A 307 7.53 17.51 -0.24
N ASN A 308 8.08 18.59 0.30
CA ASN A 308 7.58 19.95 0.13
C ASN A 308 6.10 20.17 0.52
N ALA A 309 5.52 19.35 1.40
CA ALA A 309 4.17 19.59 1.90
C ALA A 309 4.14 20.82 2.82
N SER A 310 3.12 21.68 2.67
CA SER A 310 2.97 22.91 3.46
C SER A 310 2.26 22.71 4.81
N GLY A 311 1.54 21.60 4.98
CA GLY A 311 0.82 21.26 6.20
C GLY A 311 1.51 20.18 7.01
N THR A 312 1.26 20.09 8.32
CA THR A 312 1.81 19.03 9.17
C THR A 312 1.05 17.72 8.96
N ALA A 313 1.78 16.62 8.80
CA ALA A 313 1.19 15.28 8.77
C ALA A 313 0.46 14.97 10.09
N THR A 314 -0.66 14.26 10.01
CA THR A 314 -1.30 13.66 11.19
C THR A 314 -1.08 12.16 11.12
N VAL A 315 -0.17 11.62 11.93
CA VAL A 315 0.15 10.19 11.95
C VAL A 315 -0.12 9.63 13.34
N ASN A 316 -1.12 8.75 13.44
CA ASN A 316 -1.52 8.09 14.68
C ASN A 316 -1.28 6.59 14.57
N LYS A 317 -0.29 6.08 15.32
CA LYS A 317 0.05 4.65 15.38
C LYS A 317 -0.28 4.13 16.78
N THR A 318 -1.44 3.49 16.96
CA THR A 318 -1.88 3.05 18.29
C THR A 318 -1.53 1.59 18.56
N THR A 319 -1.71 0.73 17.56
CA THR A 319 -1.47 -0.71 17.67
C THR A 319 -0.95 -1.24 16.33
N GLY A 320 0.07 -2.10 16.34
CA GLY A 320 0.59 -2.78 15.15
C GLY A 320 2.11 -2.90 15.13
N ILE A 321 2.64 -3.61 14.14
CA ILE A 321 4.08 -3.65 13.85
C ILE A 321 4.32 -2.77 12.63
N VAL A 322 5.06 -1.68 12.78
CA VAL A 322 5.22 -0.66 11.73
C VAL A 322 6.68 -0.48 11.37
N PHE A 323 7.03 -0.69 10.11
CA PHE A 323 8.34 -0.42 9.54
C PHE A 323 8.26 0.85 8.68
N GLU A 324 9.20 1.76 8.92
CA GLU A 324 9.37 3.00 8.16
C GLU A 324 10.78 3.00 7.59
N ASN A 325 10.94 2.81 6.27
CA ASN A 325 12.25 2.62 5.63
C ASN A 325 13.11 1.56 6.35
N GLY A 326 12.50 0.43 6.70
CA GLY A 326 13.16 -0.69 7.39
C GLY A 326 13.36 -0.52 8.90
N ALA A 327 13.08 0.65 9.47
CA ALA A 327 13.08 0.85 10.92
C ALA A 327 11.74 0.41 11.54
N GLY A 328 11.72 -0.76 12.16
CA GLY A 328 10.52 -1.36 12.75
C GLY A 328 10.26 -0.92 14.19
N THR A 329 9.01 -0.64 14.51
CA THR A 329 8.52 -0.36 15.86
C THR A 329 7.25 -1.15 16.16
N VAL A 330 7.18 -1.79 17.33
CA VAL A 330 5.92 -2.31 17.88
C VAL A 330 5.18 -1.15 18.55
N CYS A 331 4.01 -0.82 18.02
CA CYS A 331 3.15 0.22 18.57
C CYS A 331 2.09 -0.41 19.49
N GLY A 332 2.00 0.06 20.73
CA GLY A 332 1.00 -0.40 21.70
C GLY A 332 1.13 -1.88 22.09
N ASN A 333 0.01 -2.52 22.39
CA ASN A 333 -0.03 -3.92 22.78
C ASN A 333 -0.43 -4.79 21.59
N VAL A 334 0.52 -5.59 21.09
CA VAL A 334 0.35 -6.44 19.92
C VAL A 334 0.32 -7.91 20.33
N THR A 335 -0.74 -8.60 19.94
CA THR A 335 -0.79 -10.06 19.88
C THR A 335 -0.59 -10.49 18.44
N PHE A 336 0.51 -11.19 18.16
CA PHE A 336 0.88 -11.66 16.85
C PHE A 336 0.90 -13.19 16.83
N ASP A 337 0.02 -13.78 16.02
CA ASP A 337 -0.11 -15.23 15.83
C ASP A 337 0.23 -15.68 14.39
N GLY A 338 0.71 -14.75 13.56
CA GLY A 338 1.03 -14.99 12.15
C GLY A 338 2.49 -15.40 11.94
N SER A 339 2.90 -15.42 10.66
CA SER A 339 4.32 -15.50 10.29
C SER A 339 4.65 -14.33 9.38
N TYR A 340 5.77 -13.67 9.65
CA TYR A 340 6.25 -12.55 8.84
C TYR A 340 7.77 -12.65 8.65
N PRO A 341 8.25 -12.71 7.39
CA PRO A 341 9.66 -12.63 7.10
C PRO A 341 10.12 -11.17 7.21
N VAL A 342 10.91 -10.88 8.24
CA VAL A 342 11.54 -9.57 8.41
C VAL A 342 12.75 -9.49 7.48
N PRO A 343 12.83 -8.50 6.56
CA PRO A 343 13.99 -8.32 5.69
C PRO A 343 15.30 -8.20 6.48
N ALA A 344 16.42 -8.59 5.86
CA ALA A 344 17.69 -8.78 6.56
C ALA A 344 18.31 -7.48 7.12
N ASP A 345 17.99 -6.35 6.50
CA ASP A 345 18.43 -5.01 6.84
C ASP A 345 17.45 -4.25 7.76
N TYR A 346 16.32 -4.88 8.12
CA TYR A 346 15.32 -4.27 8.98
C TYR A 346 15.70 -4.41 10.46
N THR A 347 15.23 -3.45 11.25
CA THR A 347 15.30 -3.50 12.71
C THR A 347 13.90 -3.63 13.30
N LEU A 348 13.77 -4.14 14.52
CA LEU A 348 12.50 -4.15 15.25
C LEU A 348 12.72 -3.74 16.69
N ASN A 349 12.15 -2.59 17.06
CA ASN A 349 12.20 -2.05 18.41
C ASN A 349 10.86 -2.23 19.14
N ILE A 350 10.90 -2.62 20.41
CA ILE A 350 9.75 -2.68 21.31
C ILE A 350 9.97 -1.63 22.40
N PRO A 351 9.34 -0.44 22.32
CA PRO A 351 9.51 0.59 23.34
C PRO A 351 8.92 0.15 24.69
N ALA A 352 9.37 0.77 25.78
CA ALA A 352 9.02 0.37 27.17
C ALA A 352 7.51 0.34 27.48
N ASN A 353 6.68 1.05 26.71
CA ASN A 353 5.23 1.10 26.86
C ASN A 353 4.47 0.28 25.80
N ALA A 354 5.17 -0.57 25.05
CA ALA A 354 4.61 -1.50 24.09
C ALA A 354 4.85 -2.95 24.52
N SER A 355 4.07 -3.87 23.97
CA SER A 355 4.25 -5.30 24.18
C SER A 355 4.03 -6.07 22.89
N LEU A 356 4.84 -7.10 22.68
CA LEU A 356 4.67 -8.08 21.61
C LEU A 356 4.50 -9.46 22.25
N SER A 357 3.36 -10.08 22.00
CA SER A 357 2.97 -11.38 22.54
C SER A 357 2.34 -12.26 21.46
N GLY A 358 1.99 -13.50 21.78
CA GLY A 358 1.31 -14.42 20.88
C GLY A 358 2.19 -15.61 20.47
N SER A 359 1.68 -16.39 19.53
CA SER A 359 2.29 -17.64 19.02
C SER A 359 3.01 -17.47 17.68
N GLY A 360 3.03 -16.25 17.15
CA GLY A 360 3.54 -15.94 15.83
C GLY A 360 5.05 -16.02 15.71
N THR A 361 5.53 -16.08 14.46
CA THR A 361 6.96 -16.20 14.13
C THR A 361 7.42 -15.02 13.28
N LEU A 362 8.39 -14.26 13.80
CA LEU A 362 9.17 -13.29 13.03
C LEU A 362 10.47 -13.96 12.59
N THR A 363 10.63 -14.22 11.30
CA THR A 363 11.86 -14.85 10.77
C THR A 363 12.74 -13.79 10.13
N GLY A 364 13.97 -13.63 10.61
CA GLY A 364 14.98 -12.74 10.04
C GLY A 364 16.38 -13.35 10.15
N GLY A 365 17.30 -12.91 9.30
CA GLY A 365 18.69 -13.40 9.29
C GLY A 365 19.63 -12.73 10.30
N GLY A 366 19.13 -11.76 11.07
CA GLY A 366 19.92 -10.92 11.98
C GLY A 366 19.89 -11.35 13.45
N THR A 367 20.57 -10.57 14.29
CA THR A 367 20.67 -10.78 15.75
C THR A 367 19.51 -10.09 16.47
N PHE A 368 18.73 -10.84 17.27
CA PHE A 368 17.76 -10.24 18.19
C PHE A 368 18.50 -9.60 19.37
N THR A 369 18.38 -8.28 19.52
CA THR A 369 18.99 -7.53 20.63
C THR A 369 17.87 -7.00 21.53
N ALA A 370 17.91 -7.33 22.82
CA ALA A 370 16.94 -6.85 23.80
C ALA A 370 17.67 -6.26 25.01
N ASP A 371 17.29 -5.05 25.39
CA ASP A 371 17.71 -4.43 26.65
C ASP A 371 16.83 -4.99 27.77
N LEU A 372 17.37 -5.90 28.58
CA LEU A 372 16.68 -6.50 29.72
C LEU A 372 16.68 -5.52 30.90
N SER A 373 15.51 -5.17 31.43
CA SER A 373 15.36 -4.39 32.67
C SER A 373 15.39 -5.29 33.92
N GLU A 374 15.60 -4.72 35.10
CA GLU A 374 15.70 -5.48 36.37
C GLU A 374 14.43 -6.28 36.70
N ASP A 375 13.26 -5.84 36.25
CA ASP A 375 11.97 -6.54 36.39
C ASP A 375 11.78 -7.68 35.39
N MET A 376 12.55 -7.69 34.28
CA MET A 376 12.62 -8.80 33.32
C MET A 376 13.55 -9.92 33.81
N VAL A 377 14.36 -9.66 34.84
CA VAL A 377 15.29 -10.62 35.45
C VAL A 377 14.92 -10.85 36.91
N SER A 378 14.09 -11.86 37.17
CA SER A 378 13.77 -12.25 38.55
C SER A 378 14.95 -12.97 39.20
N VAL A 379 15.59 -12.33 40.20
CA VAL A 379 16.51 -13.03 41.09
C VAL A 379 15.69 -13.84 42.11
N PRO A 380 16.03 -15.12 42.37
CA PRO A 380 15.36 -15.91 43.40
C PRO A 380 15.30 -15.15 44.74
N THR A 381 14.14 -15.13 45.40
CA THR A 381 13.92 -14.37 46.64
C THR A 381 14.78 -14.80 47.82
N ASP A 382 15.41 -15.97 47.72
CA ASP A 382 16.35 -16.54 48.68
C ASP A 382 17.83 -16.26 48.33
N LEU A 383 18.10 -15.55 47.23
CA LEU A 383 19.34 -14.81 47.00
C LEU A 383 19.21 -13.41 47.64
N TYR A 384 19.82 -13.24 48.81
CA TYR A 384 19.87 -11.99 49.54
C TYR A 384 21.27 -11.77 50.13
N TYR A 385 21.66 -10.51 50.30
CA TYR A 385 22.92 -10.15 50.94
C TYR A 385 22.83 -10.42 52.44
N ASN A 386 23.73 -11.27 52.95
CA ASN A 386 23.79 -11.64 54.37
C ASN A 386 25.18 -11.45 54.99
N GLY A 387 26.09 -10.77 54.29
CA GLY A 387 27.45 -10.47 54.78
C GLY A 387 28.41 -11.66 54.81
N GLN A 388 28.05 -12.83 54.27
CA GLN A 388 28.93 -13.98 54.09
C GLN A 388 29.37 -14.10 52.62
N ASP A 389 30.57 -14.63 52.37
CA ASP A 389 31.00 -14.99 51.02
C ASP A 389 30.18 -16.21 50.53
N ARG A 390 29.20 -15.94 49.66
CA ARG A 390 28.33 -16.94 49.04
C ARG A 390 28.72 -17.25 47.60
N SER A 391 29.92 -16.86 47.16
CA SER A 391 30.32 -16.96 45.74
C SER A 391 30.16 -18.37 45.17
N ASN A 392 30.50 -19.42 45.93
CA ASN A 392 30.35 -20.81 45.47
C ASN A 392 28.90 -21.32 45.49
N ASP A 393 28.09 -20.88 46.45
CA ASP A 393 26.66 -21.20 46.53
C ASP A 393 25.90 -20.55 45.37
N ILE A 394 26.15 -19.27 45.12
CA ILE A 394 25.62 -18.53 43.97
C ILE A 394 26.09 -19.18 42.66
N LYS A 395 27.38 -19.49 42.50
CA LYS A 395 27.90 -20.18 41.30
C LYS A 395 27.22 -21.52 41.07
N THR A 396 27.06 -22.35 42.11
CA THR A 396 26.43 -23.68 41.98
C THR A 396 24.96 -23.55 41.57
N ARG A 397 24.20 -22.68 42.25
CA ARG A 397 22.78 -22.47 41.95
C ARG A 397 22.55 -21.80 40.60
N LEU A 398 23.38 -20.83 40.21
CA LEU A 398 23.34 -20.27 38.87
C LEU A 398 23.70 -21.34 37.85
N SER A 399 24.68 -22.21 38.10
CA SER A 399 25.03 -23.31 37.18
C SER A 399 23.87 -24.28 36.97
N ASP A 400 23.12 -24.58 38.02
CA ASP A 400 21.92 -25.43 37.98
C ASP A 400 20.73 -24.74 37.30
N GLY A 401 20.60 -23.42 37.43
CA GLY A 401 19.61 -22.60 36.71
C GLY A 401 20.00 -22.35 35.24
N LEU A 402 21.28 -22.19 34.94
CA LEU A 402 21.85 -22.02 33.60
C LEU A 402 21.78 -23.32 32.79
N THR A 403 21.89 -24.48 33.44
CA THR A 403 21.62 -25.79 32.79
C THR A 403 20.13 -26.01 32.50
N GLN A 404 19.23 -25.37 33.25
CA GLN A 404 17.79 -25.32 32.91
C GLN A 404 17.51 -24.34 31.77
N GLY A 405 18.44 -23.41 31.50
CA GLY A 405 18.36 -22.34 30.51
C GLY A 405 17.31 -21.28 30.85
N ILE A 406 17.34 -20.15 30.12
CA ILE A 406 16.29 -19.13 30.24
C ILE A 406 15.19 -19.49 29.25
N ALA A 407 13.97 -19.68 29.73
CA ALA A 407 12.81 -19.90 28.87
C ALA A 407 12.30 -18.55 28.35
N ILE A 408 12.56 -18.26 27.08
CA ILE A 408 12.00 -17.10 26.38
C ILE A 408 11.11 -17.65 25.27
N CYS A 409 9.82 -17.29 25.26
CA CYS A 409 8.85 -17.78 24.29
C CYS A 409 8.77 -19.32 24.17
N GLY A 410 8.91 -20.04 25.28
CA GLY A 410 8.82 -21.52 25.31
C GLY A 410 10.06 -22.26 24.77
N GLN A 411 11.11 -21.54 24.39
CA GLN A 411 12.40 -22.09 23.98
C GLN A 411 13.42 -21.88 25.10
N THR A 412 14.22 -22.90 25.38
CA THR A 412 15.26 -22.87 26.41
C THR A 412 16.57 -22.39 25.80
N PHE A 413 17.03 -21.19 26.18
CA PHE A 413 18.30 -20.62 25.72
C PHE A 413 19.45 -21.04 26.65
N THR A 414 20.55 -21.50 26.04
CA THR A 414 21.79 -21.79 26.76
C THR A 414 22.55 -20.49 26.98
N VAL A 415 22.72 -20.11 28.25
CA VAL A 415 23.49 -18.94 28.61
C VAL A 415 24.95 -19.36 28.81
N SER A 416 25.89 -18.74 28.09
CA SER A 416 27.33 -19.01 28.21
C SER A 416 28.11 -17.72 28.47
N GLY A 417 29.18 -17.79 29.27
CA GLY A 417 30.16 -16.71 29.40
C GLY A 417 29.95 -15.66 30.50
N TRP A 418 29.31 -15.98 31.63
CA TRP A 418 29.19 -15.01 32.75
C TRP A 418 30.39 -15.06 33.70
N THR A 419 30.96 -13.90 34.00
CA THR A 419 31.96 -13.69 35.06
C THR A 419 31.35 -12.86 36.18
N VAL A 420 31.34 -13.39 37.41
CA VAL A 420 31.08 -12.62 38.63
C VAL A 420 32.39 -11.91 38.99
N ALA A 421 32.40 -10.57 38.97
CA ALA A 421 33.55 -9.76 39.34
C ALA A 421 33.76 -9.74 40.87
#